data_AF-A0A8J9T088-F1
#
_entry.id   AF-A0A8J9T088-F1
#
_cell.length_a   1.000
_cell.length_b   1.000
_cell.length_c   1.000
_cell.angle_alpha   90.00
_cell.angle_beta   90.00
_cell.angle_gamma   90.00
#
_symmetry.space_group_name_H-M   'P 1'
#
loop_
_entity.id
_entity.type
_entity.pdbx_description
1 polymer ?
#
loop_
_entity_poly.entity_id
_entity_poly.type
_entity_poly.pdbx_seq_one_letter_code
_entity_poly.pdbx_strand_id
1 'polypeptide(L)' 'MIVALVVVTGLTALWFFLLRPRTGGKHAPPVVTSSPLVPIPVIGHIVEFFRSPHFMMQRCLKDHGKVFTIP' A
#
# COMPACT_ATOMS: atom_id res chain seq x y z
N MET A 1 -5.90 13.46 29.98
CA MET A 1 -5.17 14.18 28.91
C MET A 1 -3.97 13.40 28.37
N ILE A 2 -3.09 12.85 29.23
CA ILE A 2 -1.90 12.09 28.80
C ILE A 2 -2.24 10.85 27.96
N VAL A 3 -3.23 10.05 28.37
CA VAL A 3 -3.64 8.83 27.64
C VAL A 3 -4.11 9.15 26.22
N ALA A 4 -4.91 10.21 26.06
CA ALA A 4 -5.38 10.63 24.74
C ALA A 4 -4.22 11.07 23.84
N LEU A 5 -3.21 11.74 24.40
CA LEU A 5 -2.03 12.18 23.65
C LEU A 5 -1.20 10.99 23.15
N VAL A 6 -1.03 9.95 23.98
CA VAL A 6 -0.30 8.72 23.64
C VAL A 6 -1.03 7.92 22.55
N VAL A 7 -2.36 7.82 22.64
CA VAL A 7 -3.17 7.12 21.61
C VAL A 7 -3.08 7.85 20.28
N VAL A 8 -3.20 9.18 20.27
CA VAL A 8 -3.10 9.97 19.03
C VAL A 8 -1.72 9.84 18.41
N THR A 9 -0.63 9.96 19.18
CA THR A 9 0.75 9.81 18.67
C THR A 9 1.03 8.40 18.16
N GLY A 10 0.55 7.36 18.87
CA GLY A 10 0.66 5.97 18.41
C GLY A 10 -0.05 5.75 17.08
N LEU A 11 -1.27 6.27 16.93
CA LEU A 11 -2.03 6.17 15.68
C LEU A 11 -1.39 6.97 14.54
N THR A 12 -0.84 8.15 14.81
CA THR A 12 -0.13 8.93 13.76
C THR A 12 1.16 8.26 13.34
N ALA A 13 1.92 7.69 14.28
CA ALA A 13 3.12 6.92 13.96
C ALA A 13 2.77 5.67 13.14
N LEU A 14 1.75 4.92 13.56
CA LEU A 14 1.26 3.75 12.83
C LEU A 14 0.85 4.13 11.40
N TRP A 15 0.08 5.21 11.23
CA TRP A 15 -0.31 5.69 9.91
C TRP A 15 0.90 6.12 9.07
N PHE A 16 1.83 6.87 9.66
CA PHE A 16 3.01 7.39 8.96
C PHE A 16 3.97 6.29 8.49
N PHE A 17 4.14 5.23 9.29
CA PHE A 17 5.08 4.15 8.99
C PHE A 17 4.48 3.00 8.17
N LEU A 18 3.21 2.65 8.39
CA LEU A 18 2.58 1.48 7.75
C LEU A 18 1.57 1.83 6.66
N LEU A 19 0.83 2.93 6.80
CA LEU A 19 -0.32 3.21 5.93
C LEU A 19 -0.06 4.32 4.92
N ARG A 20 0.97 5.14 5.13
CA ARG A 20 1.31 6.23 4.23
C ARG A 20 1.91 5.68 2.94
N PRO A 21 1.28 5.90 1.77
CA PRO A 21 1.82 5.47 0.49
C PRO A 21 3.16 6.16 0.28
N ARG A 22 4.25 5.37 0.18
CA ARG A 22 5.57 5.90 -0.19
C ARG A 22 5.62 6.03 -1.69
N THR A 23 5.29 7.21 -2.20
CA THR A 23 5.57 7.55 -3.59
C THR A 23 7.07 7.77 -3.75
N GLY A 24 7.69 7.08 -4.71
CA GLY A 24 9.08 7.35 -5.07
C GLY A 24 9.22 8.70 -5.79
N GLY A 25 10.46 9.12 -6.06
CA GLY A 25 10.76 10.37 -6.76
C GLY A 25 10.20 10.42 -8.20
N LYS A 26 10.42 11.52 -8.92
CA LYS A 26 9.88 11.76 -10.28
C LYS A 26 10.19 10.67 -11.32
N HIS A 27 11.18 9.82 -11.06
CA HIS A 27 11.58 8.72 -11.94
C HIS A 27 11.27 7.33 -11.38
N ALA A 28 10.57 7.25 -10.24
CA ALA A 28 10.21 5.98 -9.65
C ALA A 28 9.09 5.31 -10.45
N PRO A 29 9.06 3.97 -10.49
CA PRO A 29 7.97 3.23 -11.11
C PRO A 29 6.62 3.59 -10.44
N PRO A 30 5.51 3.53 -11.19
CA PRO A 30 4.18 3.74 -10.63
C PRO A 30 3.95 2.82 -9.43
N VAL A 31 3.45 3.40 -8.34
CA VAL A 31 3.11 2.67 -7.12
C VAL A 31 1.68 2.17 -7.23
N VAL A 32 1.48 0.87 -7.04
CA VAL A 32 0.14 0.28 -6.99
C VAL A 32 -0.47 0.64 -5.63
N THR A 33 -1.36 1.62 -5.61
CA THR A 33 -1.97 2.12 -4.36
C THR A 33 -3.35 1.53 -4.08
N SER A 34 -3.89 0.72 -4.99
CA SER A 34 -5.24 0.16 -4.90
C SER A 34 -5.22 -1.37 -5.07
N SER A 35 -5.54 -2.06 -3.98
CA SER A 35 -6.02 -3.43 -4.01
C SER A 35 -7.55 -3.41 -4.06
N PRO A 36 -8.21 -4.09 -5.02
CA PRO A 36 -9.67 -4.23 -5.06
C PRO A 36 -10.23 -5.04 -3.90
N LEU A 37 -9.40 -5.75 -3.14
CA LEU A 37 -9.83 -6.58 -2.00
C LEU A 37 -9.83 -5.82 -0.68
N VAL A 38 -8.84 -4.96 -0.44
CA VAL A 38 -8.75 -4.16 0.78
C VAL A 38 -8.12 -2.80 0.46
N PRO A 39 -8.74 -1.67 0.84
CA PRO A 39 -8.21 -0.33 0.58
C PRO A 39 -6.99 0.04 1.45
N ILE A 40 -6.31 -0.95 2.03
CA ILE A 40 -5.12 -0.76 2.86
C ILE A 40 -3.88 -1.06 1.99
N PRO A 41 -3.00 -0.07 1.74
CA PRO A 41 -1.96 -0.13 0.71
C PRO A 41 -0.86 -1.19 0.92
N VAL A 42 -0.84 -1.90 2.06
CA VAL A 42 0.10 -3.02 2.31
C VAL A 42 -0.68 -4.32 2.51
N ILE A 43 -1.61 -4.31 3.47
CA ILE A 43 -2.39 -5.50 3.83
C ILE A 43 -3.23 -5.99 2.64
N GLY A 44 -3.81 -5.08 1.86
CA GLY A 44 -4.64 -5.45 0.71
C GLY A 44 -3.86 -6.16 -0.37
N HIS A 45 -2.66 -5.67 -0.71
CA HIS A 45 -1.80 -6.31 -1.69
C HIS A 45 -1.25 -7.65 -1.20
N ILE A 46 -0.94 -7.78 0.09
CA ILE A 46 -0.53 -9.07 0.68
C ILE A 46 -1.66 -10.09 0.54
N VAL A 47 -2.88 -9.74 0.95
CA VAL A 47 -4.05 -10.64 0.87
C VAL A 47 -4.40 -10.98 -0.58
N GLU A 48 -4.36 -10.00 -1.48
CA GLU A 48 -4.59 -10.21 -2.91
C GLU A 48 -3.54 -11.11 -3.55
N PHE A 49 -2.26 -10.95 -3.16
CA PHE A 49 -1.17 -11.79 -3.62
C PHE A 49 -1.35 -13.24 -3.17
N PHE A 50 -1.70 -13.47 -1.91
CA PHE A 50 -1.91 -14.83 -1.40
C PHE A 50 -3.16 -15.50 -1.99
N ARG A 51 -4.20 -14.72 -2.31
CA ARG A 51 -5.43 -15.26 -2.89
C ARG A 51 -5.28 -15.62 -4.37
N SER A 52 -4.67 -14.73 -5.15
CA SER A 52 -4.55 -14.90 -6.61
C SER A 52 -3.39 -14.07 -7.16
N PRO A 53 -2.14 -14.56 -7.05
CA PRO A 53 -0.96 -13.78 -7.43
C PRO A 53 -0.92 -13.54 -8.94
N HIS A 54 -1.34 -14.51 -9.75
CA HIS A 54 -1.36 -14.41 -11.21
C HIS A 54 -2.33 -13.31 -11.70
N PHE A 55 -3.55 -13.26 -11.15
CA PHE A 55 -4.55 -12.26 -11.53
C PHE A 55 -4.12 -10.85 -11.11
N MET A 56 -3.54 -10.73 -9.91
CA MET A 56 -2.98 -9.47 -9.42
C MET A 56 -1.86 -8.97 -10.34
N MET A 57 -0.92 -9.83 -10.73
CA MET A 57 0.18 -9.46 -11.61
C MET A 57 -0.29 -9.08 -13.02
N GLN A 58 -1.24 -9.81 -13.61
CA GLN A 58 -1.82 -9.44 -14.90
C GLN A 58 -2.51 -8.07 -14.87
N ARG A 59 -3.25 -7.78 -13.79
CA ARG A 59 -3.88 -6.47 -13.58
C ARG A 59 -2.83 -5.35 -13.46
N CYS A 60 -1.84 -5.53 -12.58
CA CYS A 60 -0.77 -4.54 -12.40
C CYS A 60 0.03 -4.30 -13.69
N LEU A 61 0.32 -5.35 -14.46
CA LEU A 61 0.98 -5.24 -15.76
C LEU A 61 0.14 -4.46 -16.77
N LYS A 62 -1.20 -4.64 -16.77
CA LYS A 62 -2.13 -3.94 -17.66
C LYS A 62 -2.28 -2.47 -17.28
N ASP A 63 -2.40 -2.17 -15.99
CA ASP A 63 -2.74 -0.83 -15.49
C ASP A 63 -1.50 0.07 -15.32
N HIS A 64 -0.33 -0.52 -15.03
CA HIS A 64 0.89 0.21 -14.67
C HIS A 64 2.10 -0.10 -15.56
N GLY A 65 1.99 -1.09 -16.45
CA GLY A 65 3.05 -1.46 -17.39
C GLY A 65 4.06 -2.46 -16.83
N LYS A 66 5.21 -2.61 -17.50
CA LYS A 66 6.19 -3.66 -17.20
C LYS A 66 6.97 -3.47 -15.89
N VAL A 67 6.99 -2.26 -15.34
CA VAL A 67 7.72 -1.94 -14.09
C VAL A 67 6.78 -1.16 -13.18
N PHE A 68 6.51 -1.69 -12.00
CA PHE A 68 5.66 -1.08 -10.98
C PHE A 68 6.17 -1.45 -9.58
N THR A 69 5.75 -0.69 -8.57
CA THR A 69 6.12 -0.92 -7.16
C THR A 69 4.89 -1.27 -6.35
N ILE A 70 4.96 -2.32 -5.54
CA ILE A 70 3.94 -2.66 -4.54
C ILE A 70 4.44 -2.11 -3.19
N PRO A 71 3.63 -1.35 -2.43
CA PRO A 71 4.03 -0.79 -1.14
C PRO A 71 4.29 -1.84 -0.06
#